data_AF-A0A484M461-F1
#
_entry.id   AF-A0A484M461-F1
#
_cell.length_a   1.000
_cell.length_b   1.000
_cell.length_c   1.000
_cell.angle_alpha   90.00
_cell.angle_beta   90.00
_cell.angle_gamma   90.00
#
_symmetry.space_group_name_H-M   'P 1'
#
loop_
_entity.id
_entity.type
_entity.pdbx_description
1 polymer ?
#
loop_
_entity_poly.entity_id
_entity_poly.type
_entity_poly.pdbx_seq_one_letter_code
_entity_poly.pdbx_strand_id
1 'polypeptide(L)'
;MARDMRFENTAGADKGQAVALMVDADKAIFFRCKISAYQDTLLAQAYRQLFYRCHIYGTVDFIFGYSLAVFHTSRILLRKPVTGQENVVTAQGKYEARVMSGFSFIGLL
;
A
#
# COMPACT_ATOMS: atom_id res chain seq x y z
N MET A 1 -12.41 -0.34 -10.44
CA MET A 1 -11.74 -1.66 -10.32
C MET A 1 -10.53 -1.68 -11.22
N ALA A 2 -9.45 -2.32 -10.79
CA ALA A 2 -8.26 -2.60 -11.60
C ALA A 2 -7.90 -4.09 -11.48
N ARG A 3 -7.38 -4.67 -12.57
CA ARG A 3 -7.04 -6.09 -12.62
C ARG A 3 -5.90 -6.34 -13.61
N ASP A 4 -5.03 -7.29 -13.28
CA ASP A 4 -3.96 -7.79 -14.17
C ASP A 4 -3.05 -6.67 -14.72
N MET A 5 -2.73 -5.68 -13.88
CA MET A 5 -1.95 -4.49 -14.28
C MET A 5 -0.91 -4.07 -13.23
N ARG A 6 0.04 -3.23 -13.66
CA ARG A 6 1.11 -2.69 -12.81
C ARG A 6 0.97 -1.18 -12.64
N PHE A 7 1.04 -0.72 -11.39
CA PHE A 7 1.25 0.68 -11.02
C PHE A 7 2.66 0.80 -10.46
N GLU A 8 3.49 1.70 -11.02
CA GLU A 8 4.88 1.84 -10.61
C GLU A 8 5.32 3.29 -10.59
N ASN A 9 6.09 3.63 -9.55
CA ASN A 9 6.88 4.85 -9.49
C ASN A 9 8.37 4.48 -9.43
N THR A 10 9.16 5.03 -10.35
CA THR A 10 10.58 4.70 -10.54
C THR A 10 11.55 5.73 -9.96
N ALA A 11 11.08 6.64 -9.10
CA ALA A 11 11.92 7.71 -8.53
C ALA A 11 13.20 7.18 -7.85
N GLY A 12 13.10 6.07 -7.11
CA GLY A 12 14.22 5.45 -6.40
C GLY A 12 14.15 5.65 -4.88
N ALA A 13 15.00 4.91 -4.14
CA ALA A 13 15.01 4.95 -2.68
C ALA A 13 15.54 6.28 -2.11
N ASP A 14 16.40 6.98 -2.87
CA ASP A 14 17.08 8.21 -2.48
C ASP A 14 16.21 9.48 -2.68
N LYS A 15 14.99 9.33 -3.20
CA LYS A 15 14.11 10.47 -3.53
C LYS A 15 13.06 10.79 -2.46
N GLY A 16 13.05 10.06 -1.34
CA GLY A 16 12.01 10.22 -0.32
C GLY A 16 10.65 9.73 -0.84
N GLN A 17 9.57 10.43 -0.48
CA GLN A 17 8.20 10.03 -0.80
C GLN A 17 7.93 9.97 -2.31
N ALA A 18 7.40 8.84 -2.80
CA ALA A 18 7.08 8.65 -4.21
C ALA A 18 5.93 7.64 -4.43
N VAL A 19 4.70 8.14 -4.46
CA VAL A 19 3.48 7.32 -4.62
C VAL A 19 3.41 6.66 -5.99
N ALA A 20 3.14 5.35 -6.02
CA ALA A 20 2.79 4.61 -7.24
C ALA A 20 1.28 4.53 -7.48
N LEU A 21 0.50 4.44 -6.41
CA LEU A 21 -0.96 4.39 -6.47
C LEU A 21 -1.57 5.12 -5.27
N MET A 22 -2.45 6.08 -5.55
CA MET A 22 -3.37 6.66 -4.58
C MET A 22 -4.79 6.18 -4.87
N VAL A 23 -5.49 5.72 -3.83
CA VAL A 23 -6.88 5.25 -3.94
C VAL A 23 -7.77 6.09 -3.04
N ASP A 24 -8.57 6.95 -3.66
CA ASP A 24 -9.62 7.75 -3.03
C ASP A 24 -10.98 7.38 -3.64
N ALA A 25 -11.38 6.12 -3.44
CA ALA A 25 -12.60 5.58 -4.01
C ALA A 25 -13.22 4.51 -3.10
N ASP A 26 -14.54 4.55 -2.94
CA ASP A 26 -15.28 3.55 -2.16
C ASP A 26 -15.55 2.27 -2.95
N LYS A 27 -15.53 1.13 -2.25
CA LYS A 27 -15.66 -0.22 -2.82
C LYS A 27 -14.64 -0.48 -3.94
N ALA A 28 -13.44 0.10 -3.82
CA ALA A 28 -12.37 -0.11 -4.78
C ALA A 28 -11.81 -1.54 -4.68
N ILE A 29 -11.64 -2.20 -5.82
CA ILE A 29 -11.06 -3.55 -5.89
C ILE A 29 -9.86 -3.53 -6.84
N PHE A 30 -8.76 -4.10 -6.36
CA PHE A 30 -7.54 -4.39 -7.11
C PHE A 30 -7.31 -5.90 -7.06
N PHE A 31 -7.29 -6.55 -8.24
CA PHE A 31 -7.16 -8.00 -8.33
C PHE A 31 -5.96 -8.40 -9.19
N ARG A 32 -4.99 -9.11 -8.61
CA ARG A 32 -3.74 -9.49 -9.29
C ARG A 32 -2.98 -8.30 -9.88
N CYS A 33 -2.99 -7.20 -9.14
CA CYS A 33 -2.20 -6.03 -9.51
C CYS A 33 -0.82 -6.09 -8.88
N LYS A 34 0.16 -5.46 -9.53
CA LYS A 34 1.47 -5.16 -8.95
C LYS A 34 1.54 -3.66 -8.63
N ILE A 35 1.87 -3.32 -7.40
CA ILE A 35 2.04 -1.93 -6.96
C ILE A 35 3.46 -1.83 -6.41
N SER A 36 4.28 -0.94 -6.97
CA SER A 36 5.72 -0.95 -6.71
C SER A 36 6.33 0.45 -6.71
N ALA A 37 6.92 0.83 -5.59
CA ALA A 37 7.85 1.96 -5.50
C ALA A 37 8.87 1.69 -4.38
N TYR A 38 9.32 2.73 -3.69
CA TYR A 38 10.17 2.66 -2.51
C TYR A 38 9.38 3.21 -1.31
N GLN A 39 9.66 4.43 -0.88
CA GLN A 39 8.91 5.09 0.20
C GLN A 39 7.53 5.55 -0.30
N ASP A 40 6.50 5.37 0.53
CA ASP A 40 5.12 5.81 0.29
C ASP A 40 4.48 5.18 -0.97
N THR A 41 4.70 3.88 -1.21
CA THR A 41 4.26 3.21 -2.45
C THR A 41 2.75 3.26 -2.70
N LEU A 42 1.93 2.88 -1.72
CA LEU A 42 0.47 2.78 -1.81
C LEU A 42 -0.19 3.71 -0.80
N LEU A 43 -0.79 4.79 -1.30
CA LEU A 43 -1.66 5.66 -0.51
C LEU A 43 -3.09 5.13 -0.56
N ALA A 44 -3.45 4.31 0.42
CA ALA A 44 -4.81 3.85 0.65
C ALA A 44 -5.59 4.95 1.40
N GLN A 45 -5.90 6.04 0.69
CA GLN A 45 -6.39 7.32 1.21
C GLN A 45 -7.68 7.16 2.03
N ALA A 46 -8.80 6.80 1.40
CA ALA A 46 -10.11 6.81 2.05
C ALA A 46 -11.02 5.65 1.65
N TYR A 47 -12.15 5.52 2.37
CA TYR A 47 -13.23 4.56 2.09
C TYR A 47 -12.82 3.09 2.18
N ARG A 48 -13.63 2.19 1.60
CA ARG A 48 -13.45 0.74 1.65
C ARG A 48 -12.69 0.23 0.43
N GLN A 49 -11.64 -0.56 0.67
CA GLN A 49 -10.76 -1.03 -0.39
C GLN A 49 -10.39 -2.50 -0.20
N LEU A 50 -10.27 -3.24 -1.31
CA LEU A 50 -9.81 -4.62 -1.34
C LEU A 50 -8.65 -4.80 -2.32
N PHE A 51 -7.53 -5.28 -1.80
CA PHE A 51 -6.36 -5.70 -2.57
C PHE A 51 -6.25 -7.22 -2.50
N TYR A 52 -6.73 -7.91 -3.54
CA TYR A 52 -6.82 -9.37 -3.58
C TYR A 52 -5.78 -9.96 -4.54
N ARG A 53 -4.93 -10.87 -4.03
CA ARG A 53 -3.86 -11.52 -4.80
C ARG A 53 -2.90 -10.54 -5.47
N CYS A 54 -2.66 -9.39 -4.85
CA CYS A 54 -1.74 -8.38 -5.34
C CYS A 54 -0.31 -8.63 -4.86
N HIS A 55 0.67 -8.04 -5.55
CA HIS A 55 2.04 -7.92 -5.04
C HIS A 55 2.33 -6.44 -4.78
N ILE A 56 2.71 -6.10 -3.55
CA ILE A 56 2.98 -4.72 -3.12
C ILE A 56 4.43 -4.64 -2.64
N TYR A 57 5.22 -3.77 -3.26
CA TYR A 57 6.64 -3.62 -2.99
C TYR A 57 6.97 -2.23 -2.46
N GLY A 58 7.82 -2.14 -1.43
CA GLY A 58 8.34 -0.84 -0.98
C GLY A 58 9.35 -0.93 0.15
N THR A 59 9.68 0.22 0.73
CA THR A 59 10.67 0.35 1.81
C THR A 59 10.08 0.95 3.08
N VAL A 60 9.98 2.28 3.16
CA VAL A 60 9.46 3.04 4.30
C VAL A 60 7.99 3.36 4.05
N ASP A 61 7.15 3.16 5.06
CA ASP A 61 5.72 3.51 5.09
C ASP A 61 4.94 3.13 3.82
N PHE A 62 5.30 2.02 3.18
CA PHE A 62 4.94 1.82 1.78
C PHE A 62 3.48 1.39 1.57
N ILE A 63 2.75 1.12 2.64
CA ILE A 63 1.27 1.05 2.67
C ILE A 63 0.79 2.03 3.73
N PHE A 64 0.22 3.16 3.32
CA PHE A 64 -0.12 4.24 4.23
C PHE A 64 -1.48 4.87 3.91
N GLY A 65 -2.00 5.66 4.85
CA GLY A 65 -3.30 6.32 4.74
C GLY A 65 -4.29 5.92 5.84
N TYR A 66 -5.56 6.24 5.65
CA TYR A 66 -6.61 6.10 6.67
C TYR A 66 -7.85 5.34 6.18
N SER A 67 -7.77 4.63 5.04
CA SER A 67 -8.88 3.81 4.54
C SER A 67 -9.21 2.61 5.44
N LEU A 68 -10.36 1.99 5.18
CA LEU A 68 -10.70 0.64 5.64
C LEU A 68 -10.31 -0.34 4.53
N ALA A 69 -9.07 -0.83 4.57
CA ALA A 69 -8.48 -1.64 3.51
C ALA A 69 -8.20 -3.07 3.96
N VAL A 70 -8.49 -4.03 3.07
CA VAL A 70 -8.17 -5.44 3.26
C VAL A 70 -7.17 -5.89 2.19
N PHE A 71 -6.09 -6.50 2.64
CA PHE A 71 -5.07 -7.14 1.82
C PHE A 71 -5.20 -8.66 1.97
N HIS A 72 -5.91 -9.29 1.03
CA HIS A 72 -6.26 -10.72 1.11
C HIS A 72 -5.46 -11.54 0.10
N THR A 73 -4.76 -12.59 0.56
CA THR A 73 -3.91 -13.44 -0.30
C THR A 73 -2.89 -12.64 -1.12
N SER A 74 -2.52 -11.46 -0.64
CA SER A 74 -1.57 -10.56 -1.29
C SER A 74 -0.18 -10.79 -0.71
N ARG A 75 0.85 -10.51 -1.51
CA ARG A 75 2.24 -10.56 -1.09
C ARG A 75 2.73 -9.16 -0.77
N ILE A 76 3.32 -9.01 0.41
CA ILE A 76 3.88 -7.75 0.92
C ILE A 76 5.39 -7.91 0.93
N LEU A 77 6.08 -7.24 0.00
CA LEU A 77 7.45 -7.57 -0.39
C LEU A 77 8.39 -6.40 -0.13
N LEU A 78 9.31 -6.58 0.82
CA LEU A 78 10.29 -5.56 1.15
C LEU A 78 11.33 -5.37 0.04
N ARG A 79 11.69 -4.12 -0.23
CA ARG A 79 12.87 -3.75 -1.04
C ARG A 79 14.02 -3.34 -0.12
N LYS A 80 15.23 -3.24 -0.69
CA LYS A 80 16.39 -2.69 0.03
C LYS A 80 16.19 -1.17 0.21
N PRO A 81 16.19 -0.64 1.44
CA PRO A 81 16.10 0.79 1.70
C PRO A 81 17.47 1.47 1.48
N VAL A 82 17.51 2.80 1.61
CA VAL A 82 18.77 3.54 1.71
C VAL A 82 19.50 3.09 2.99
N THR A 83 20.83 3.10 2.98
CA THR A 83 21.64 2.78 4.17
C THR A 83 21.23 3.66 5.35
N GLY A 84 20.93 3.04 6.49
CA GLY A 84 20.49 3.73 7.70
C GLY A 84 18.97 3.95 7.80
N GLN A 85 18.19 3.61 6.77
CA GLN A 85 16.74 3.53 6.86
C GLN A 85 16.29 2.10 7.18
N GLU A 86 15.17 2.00 7.89
CA GLU A 86 14.48 0.74 8.16
C GLU A 86 13.27 0.58 7.26
N ASN A 87 12.89 -0.66 6.98
CA ASN A 87 11.64 -0.91 6.27
C ASN A 87 10.47 -0.85 7.24
N VAL A 88 9.44 -0.12 6.86
CA VAL A 88 8.17 -0.02 7.60
C VAL A 88 7.06 -0.37 6.65
N VAL A 89 6.30 -1.43 6.96
CA VAL A 89 5.24 -1.90 6.06
C VAL A 89 4.07 -0.93 6.04
N THR A 90 3.65 -0.46 7.23
CA THR A 90 2.44 0.35 7.36
C THR A 90 2.65 1.62 8.16
N ALA A 91 2.09 2.72 7.67
CA ALA A 91 1.82 3.93 8.43
C ALA A 91 0.31 4.22 8.40
N GLN A 92 -0.44 3.52 9.25
CA GLN A 92 -1.89 3.68 9.33
C GLN A 92 -2.23 4.94 10.15
N GLY A 93 -3.00 5.84 9.55
CA GLY A 93 -3.26 7.18 10.07
C GLY A 93 -4.64 7.40 10.67
N LYS A 94 -5.19 6.44 11.43
CA LYS A 94 -6.49 6.61 12.09
C LYS A 94 -6.41 7.79 13.07
N TYR A 95 -7.15 8.84 12.78
CA TYR A 95 -7.13 10.09 13.54
C TYR A 95 -8.23 10.17 14.63
N GLU A 96 -9.31 9.38 14.51
CA GLU A 96 -10.42 9.38 15.48
C GLU A 96 -10.87 7.96 15.81
N ALA A 97 -11.01 7.64 17.10
CA ALA A 97 -11.37 6.30 17.59
C ALA A 97 -12.69 5.77 16.97
N ARG A 98 -13.66 6.65 16.73
CA ARG A 98 -14.99 6.32 16.22
C ARG A 98 -15.04 6.04 14.72
N VAL A 99 -14.05 6.50 13.96
CA VAL A 99 -14.00 6.29 12.51
C VAL A 99 -13.63 4.84 12.21
N MET A 100 -14.40 4.21 11.33
CA MET A 100 -14.12 2.85 10.85
C MET A 100 -13.05 2.90 9.77
N SER A 101 -11.80 2.75 10.21
CA SER A 101 -10.60 2.68 9.37
C SER A 101 -9.61 1.69 9.96
N GLY A 102 -8.69 1.22 9.13
CA GLY A 102 -7.70 0.23 9.51
C GLY A 102 -7.26 -0.61 8.31
N PHE A 103 -6.08 -1.19 8.43
CA PHE A 103 -5.56 -2.14 7.46
C PHE A 103 -5.65 -3.55 8.05
N SER A 104 -6.22 -4.47 7.28
CA SER A 104 -6.28 -5.89 7.65
C SER A 104 -5.52 -6.71 6.62
N PHE A 105 -4.65 -7.58 7.10
CA PHE A 105 -3.84 -8.46 6.27
C PHE A 105 -4.23 -9.90 6.57
N ILE A 106 -4.77 -10.62 5.58
CA ILE A 106 -5.38 -11.93 5.79
C ILE A 106 -4.86 -12.91 4.73
N GLY A 107 -4.42 -14.08 5.18
CA GLY A 107 -3.94 -15.15 4.30
C GLY A 107 -2.74 -14.73 3.44
N LEU A 108 -1.83 -13.94 4.00
CA LEU A 108 -0.61 -13.50 3.31
C LEU A 108 0.22 -14.72 2.85
N LEU A 109 0.88 -14.58 1.70
CA LEU A 109 1.73 -15.59 1.07
C LEU A 109 3.16 -15.09 0.87
#